data_AF-A0A7C5C3M1-F1
#
_entry.id   AF-A0A7C5C3M1-F1
#
_cell.length_a   1.000
_cell.length_b   1.000
_cell.length_c   1.000
_cell.angle_alpha   90.00
_cell.angle_beta   90.00
_cell.angle_gamma   90.00
#
_symmetry.space_group_name_H-M   'P 1'
#
loop_
_entity.id
_entity.type
_entity.pdbx_description
1 polymer ?
#
loop_
_entity_poly.entity_id
_entity_poly.type
_entity_poly.pdbx_seq_one_letter_code
_entity_poly.pdbx_strand_id
1 'polypeptide(L)'
;MDNRTSMLLFIGLVVLFAFTFIFGLDALALPNVKYGVIAFIGYLVCLGFSLFQWALLKKEGGAMVPWFITYAVVIGIVFVWYLTRCGTAFKWW
;
A
#
# COMPACT_ATOMS: atom_id res chain seq x y z
N MET A 1 -3.42 19.54 -9.78
CA MET A 1 -2.62 19.56 -8.54
C MET A 1 -1.18 19.97 -8.85
N ASP A 2 -0.56 20.82 -8.03
CA ASP A 2 0.82 21.25 -8.27
C ASP A 2 1.80 20.06 -8.09
N ASN A 3 2.89 20.04 -8.85
CA ASN A 3 3.75 18.86 -8.95
C ASN A 3 4.46 18.57 -7.62
N ARG A 4 4.75 19.62 -6.83
CA ARG A 4 5.31 19.50 -5.46
C ARG A 4 4.35 18.79 -4.50
N THR A 5 3.06 19.11 -4.57
CA THR A 5 2.04 18.49 -3.71
C THR A 5 1.90 17.01 -4.03
N SER A 6 1.90 16.67 -5.32
CA SER A 6 1.88 15.27 -5.79
C SER A 6 3.09 14.49 -5.31
N MET A 7 4.27 15.12 -5.33
CA MET A 7 5.51 14.52 -4.84
C MET A 7 5.51 14.29 -3.33
N LEU A 8 5.01 15.25 -2.55
CA LEU A 8 4.86 15.10 -1.10
C LEU A 8 3.91 13.96 -0.74
N LEU A 9 2.77 13.87 -1.43
CA LEU A 9 1.80 12.78 -1.21
C LEU A 9 2.39 11.41 -1.59
N PHE A 10 3.18 11.35 -2.66
CA PHE A 10 3.88 10.13 -3.06
C PHE A 10 4.91 9.69 -2.01
N ILE A 11 5.73 10.61 -1.50
CA ILE A 11 6.70 10.31 -0.43
C ILE A 11 5.96 9.85 0.84
N GLY A 12 4.88 10.54 1.22
CA GLY A 12 4.05 10.15 2.36
C GLY A 12 3.48 8.74 2.22
N LEU A 13 3.03 8.38 1.03
CA LEU A 13 2.59 7.03 0.71
C LEU A 13 3.72 6.00 0.87
N VAL A 14 4.90 6.27 0.31
CA VAL A 14 6.07 5.36 0.44
C VAL A 14 6.44 5.12 1.91
N VAL A 15 6.43 6.17 2.72
CA VAL A 15 6.70 6.07 4.17
C VAL A 15 5.60 5.25 4.86
N LEU A 16 4.33 5.50 4.55
CA LEU A 16 3.20 4.73 5.08
C LEU A 16 3.31 3.25 4.71
N PHE A 17 3.72 2.94 3.48
CA PHE A 17 3.96 1.57 3.02
C PHE A 17 5.10 0.91 3.80
N ALA A 18 6.22 1.60 4.04
CA ALA A 18 7.31 1.04 4.83
C ALA A 18 6.87 0.62 6.24
N PHE A 19 6.10 1.47 6.93
CA PHE A 19 5.52 1.12 8.24
C PHE A 19 4.52 -0.03 8.14
N THR A 20 3.63 0.00 7.16
CA THR A 20 2.66 -1.06 6.91
C THR A 20 3.34 -2.41 6.69
N PHE A 21 4.43 -2.42 5.92
CA PHE A 21 5.21 -3.59 5.61
C PHE A 21 5.89 -4.18 6.85
N ILE A 22 6.50 -3.33 7.68
CA ILE A 22 7.10 -3.75 8.96
C ILE A 22 6.05 -4.35 9.88
N PHE A 23 4.90 -3.70 10.06
CA PHE A 23 3.81 -4.27 10.87
C PHE A 23 3.31 -5.61 10.31
N GLY A 24 3.31 -5.78 8.98
CA GLY A 24 2.98 -7.05 8.33
C GLY A 24 3.98 -8.16 8.63
N LEU A 25 5.28 -7.83 8.69
CA LEU A 25 6.33 -8.77 9.09
C LEU A 25 6.21 -9.17 10.56
N ASP A 26 6.02 -8.19 11.45
CA ASP A 26 5.85 -8.45 12.89
C ASP A 26 4.61 -9.28 13.17
N ALA A 27 3.52 -9.03 12.44
CA ALA A 27 2.29 -9.82 12.53
C ALA A 27 2.45 -11.27 12.08
N LEU A 28 3.41 -11.56 11.19
CA LEU A 28 3.73 -12.91 10.73
C LEU A 28 4.73 -13.61 11.67
N ALA A 29 5.59 -12.85 12.35
CA ALA A 29 6.59 -13.39 13.27
C ALA A 29 6.01 -13.69 14.67
N LEU A 30 5.03 -12.91 15.12
CA LEU A 30 4.39 -13.04 16.42
C LEU A 30 2.91 -13.40 16.26
N PRO A 31 2.30 -14.16 17.19
CA PRO A 31 0.87 -14.48 17.16
C PRO A 31 0.01 -13.26 17.59
N ASN A 32 0.22 -12.11 16.95
CA ASN A 32 -0.36 -10.84 17.33
C ASN A 32 -1.27 -10.31 16.22
N VAL A 33 -2.51 -10.80 16.24
CA VAL A 33 -3.56 -10.50 15.25
C VAL A 33 -3.79 -8.99 15.05
N LYS A 34 -3.57 -8.18 16.09
CA LYS A 34 -3.75 -6.72 16.04
C LYS A 34 -2.83 -6.06 15.00
N TYR A 35 -1.55 -6.42 14.97
CA TYR A 35 -0.61 -5.87 13.99
C TYR A 35 -0.97 -6.32 12.57
N GLY A 36 -1.49 -7.54 12.42
CA GLY A 36 -1.92 -8.04 11.11
C GLY A 36 -3.12 -7.27 10.56
N VAL A 37 -4.09 -6.92 11.41
CA VAL A 37 -5.24 -6.08 11.01
C VAL A 37 -4.77 -4.67 10.64
N ILE A 38 -3.84 -4.09 11.41
CA ILE A 38 -3.29 -2.75 11.12
C ILE A 38 -2.54 -2.75 9.79
N ALA A 39 -1.70 -3.77 9.54
CA ALA A 39 -0.98 -3.92 8.27
C ALA A 39 -1.96 -4.09 7.10
N PHE A 40 -3.01 -4.91 7.27
CA PHE A 40 -4.03 -5.09 6.24
C PHE A 40 -4.73 -3.79 5.86
N ILE A 41 -5.14 -2.99 6.86
CA ILE A 41 -5.74 -1.67 6.64
C ILE A 41 -4.73 -0.74 5.95
N GLY A 42 -3.47 -0.74 6.38
CA GLY A 42 -2.41 0.07 5.77
C GLY A 42 -2.22 -0.25 4.29
N TYR A 43 -2.26 -1.53 3.89
CA TYR A 43 -2.16 -1.92 2.48
C TYR A 43 -3.37 -1.45 1.67
N LEU A 44 -4.57 -1.57 2.22
CA LEU A 44 -5.80 -1.07 1.57
C LEU A 44 -5.76 0.44 1.37
N VAL A 45 -5.29 1.19 2.38
CA VAL A 45 -5.12 2.65 2.28
C VAL A 45 -4.08 2.99 1.22
N CYS A 46 -2.93 2.32 1.21
CA CYS A 46 -1.89 2.56 0.21
C CYS A 46 -2.37 2.30 -1.21
N LEU A 47 -3.08 1.19 -1.44
CA LEU A 47 -3.65 0.83 -2.75
C LEU A 47 -4.77 1.78 -3.16
N GLY A 48 -5.76 1.97 -2.30
CA GLY A 48 -6.93 2.79 -2.60
C GLY A 48 -6.57 4.25 -2.85
N PHE A 49 -5.71 4.82 -1.99
CA PHE A 49 -5.30 6.20 -2.14
C PHE A 49 -4.40 6.42 -3.36
N SER A 50 -3.53 5.46 -3.68
CA SER A 50 -2.71 5.49 -4.90
C SER A 50 -3.56 5.43 -6.17
N LEU A 51 -4.55 4.54 -6.22
CA LEU A 51 -5.48 4.44 -7.36
C LEU A 51 -6.36 5.68 -7.50
N PHE A 52 -6.80 6.25 -6.37
CA PHE A 52 -7.57 7.50 -6.37
C PHE A 52 -6.74 8.67 -6.92
N GLN A 53 -5.50 8.83 -6.45
CA GLN A 53 -4.59 9.86 -6.97
C GLN A 53 -4.27 9.65 -8.45
N TRP A 54 -4.04 8.41 -8.87
CA TRP A 54 -3.87 8.09 -10.28
C TRP A 54 -5.08 8.52 -11.12
N ALA A 55 -6.30 8.19 -10.70
CA ALA A 55 -7.52 8.56 -11.42
C ALA A 55 -7.71 10.09 -11.50
N LEU A 56 -7.35 10.81 -10.44
CA LEU A 56 -7.44 12.27 -10.37
C LEU A 56 -6.40 12.94 -11.28
N LEU A 57 -5.12 12.53 -11.18
CA LEU A 57 -4.06 13.07 -12.03
C LEU A 57 -4.21 12.67 -13.50
N LYS A 58 -4.83 11.52 -13.80
CA LYS A 58 -5.09 11.08 -15.19
C LYS A 58 -6.02 12.05 -15.92
N LYS A 59 -6.98 12.66 -15.23
CA LYS A 59 -7.86 13.70 -15.81
C LYS A 59 -7.14 15.03 -16.00
N GLU A 60 -6.18 15.34 -15.14
CA GLU A 60 -5.42 16.59 -15.16
C GLU A 60 -4.17 16.54 -16.05
N GLY A 61 -3.76 15.37 -16.56
CA GLY A 61 -2.55 15.21 -17.36
C GLY A 61 -1.24 15.38 -16.57
N GLY A 62 -1.26 15.11 -15.26
CA GLY A 62 -0.12 15.36 -14.37
C GLY A 62 1.08 14.44 -14.65
N ALA A 63 2.30 14.97 -14.55
CA ALA A 63 3.54 14.21 -14.77
C ALA A 63 3.74 13.02 -13.80
N MET A 64 3.03 13.01 -12.66
CA MET A 64 3.12 11.97 -11.63
C MET A 64 2.18 10.77 -11.85
N VAL A 65 1.31 10.80 -12.88
CA VAL A 65 0.42 9.68 -13.23
C VAL A 65 1.14 8.31 -13.31
N PRO A 66 2.25 8.15 -14.06
CA PRO A 66 2.92 6.85 -14.17
C PRO A 66 3.48 6.37 -12.82
N TRP A 67 3.85 7.27 -11.92
CA TRP A 67 4.38 6.92 -10.60
C TRP A 67 3.31 6.35 -9.68
N PHE A 68 2.13 6.96 -9.63
CA PHE A 68 1.04 6.45 -8.80
C PHE A 68 0.54 5.08 -9.30
N ILE A 69 0.43 4.84 -10.61
CA ILE A 69 0.02 3.51 -11.09
C ILE A 69 1.09 2.45 -10.84
N THR A 70 2.37 2.79 -11.04
CA THR A 70 3.47 1.86 -10.78
C THR A 70 3.51 1.47 -9.30
N TYR A 71 3.33 2.45 -8.42
CA TYR A 71 3.25 2.23 -6.98
C TYR A 71 2.06 1.33 -6.61
N ALA A 72 0.87 1.57 -7.18
CA ALA A 72 -0.29 0.71 -6.95
C ALA A 72 -0.02 -0.76 -7.35
N VAL A 73 0.64 -0.98 -8.48
CA VAL A 73 0.99 -2.34 -8.95
C VAL A 73 1.98 -3.01 -7.99
N VAL A 74 3.05 -2.31 -7.60
CA VAL A 74 4.07 -2.86 -6.67
C VAL A 74 3.43 -3.22 -5.34
N ILE A 75 2.60 -2.35 -4.77
CA ILE A 75 1.91 -2.65 -3.51
C ILE A 75 0.89 -3.76 -3.68
N GLY A 76 0.21 -3.83 -4.82
CA GLY A 76 -0.71 -4.92 -5.13
C GLY A 76 -0.01 -6.29 -5.04
N ILE A 77 1.20 -6.40 -5.60
CA ILE A 77 2.01 -7.62 -5.51
C ILE A 77 2.36 -7.95 -4.05
N VAL A 78 2.82 -6.95 -3.29
CA VAL A 78 3.20 -7.14 -1.88
C VAL A 78 1.98 -7.47 -1.01
N PHE A 79 0.83 -6.90 -1.31
CA PHE A 79 -0.42 -7.16 -0.61
C PHE A 79 -0.92 -8.59 -0.87
N VAL A 80 -0.85 -9.07 -2.11
CA VAL A 80 -1.14 -10.48 -2.43
C VAL A 80 -0.17 -11.40 -1.69
N TRP A 81 1.12 -11.07 -1.66
CA TRP A 81 2.10 -11.83 -0.87
C TRP A 81 1.72 -11.86 0.63
N TYR A 82 1.36 -10.71 1.21
CA TYR A 82 0.93 -10.63 2.60
C TYR A 82 -0.30 -11.50 2.86
N LEU A 83 -1.32 -11.43 2.00
CA LEU A 83 -2.51 -12.29 2.07
C LEU A 83 -2.14 -13.78 2.00
N THR A 84 -1.25 -14.18 1.09
CA THR A 84 -0.82 -15.58 0.99
C THR A 84 -0.08 -16.09 2.24
N ARG A 85 0.58 -15.21 2.98
CA ARG A 85 1.21 -15.58 4.26
C ARG A 85 0.19 -15.63 5.39
N CYS A 86 -0.74 -14.69 5.43
CA CYS A 86 -1.83 -14.70 6.40
C CYS A 86 -2.70 -15.96 6.27
N GLY A 87 -3.19 -16.33 5.08
CA GLY A 87 -4.05 -17.52 5.01
C GLY A 87 -3.30 -18.84 5.20
N THR A 88 -1.99 -18.91 4.95
CA THR A 88 -1.17 -20.05 5.39
C THR A 88 -1.11 -20.10 6.92
N ALA A 89 -0.95 -18.97 7.60
CA ALA A 89 -0.96 -18.90 9.06
C ALA A 89 -2.35 -19.23 9.66
N PHE A 90 -3.44 -18.86 8.99
CA PHE A 90 -4.81 -19.19 9.39
C PHE A 90 -5.31 -20.57 8.91
N LYS A 91 -4.48 -21.35 8.19
CA LYS A 91 -4.85 -22.64 7.56
C LYS A 91 -6.09 -22.53 6.65
N TRP A 92 -6.25 -21.40 5.96
CA TRP A 92 -7.40 -21.17 5.07
C TRP A 92 -7.27 -21.88 3.71
N TRP A 93 -6.06 -22.33 3.38
CA TRP A 93 -5.73 -23.24 2.29
C TRP A 93 -4.53 -24.11 2.69
#